data_AF-A0A850GLF2-F1
#
_entry.id   AF-A0A850GLF2-F1
#
_cell.length_a   1.000
_cell.length_b   1.000
_cell.length_c   1.000
_cell.angle_alpha   90.00
_cell.angle_beta   90.00
_cell.angle_gamma   90.00
#
_symmetry.space_group_name_H-M   'P 1'
#
loop_
_entity.id
_entity.type
_entity.pdbx_description
1 polymer ?
#
loop_
_entity_poly.entity_id
_entity_poly.type
_entity_poly.pdbx_seq_one_letter_code
_entity_poly.pdbx_strand_id
1 'polypeptide(L)'
;MAVAIRDGISHPDTMQEFLGVDPRHFNYYRQASEILGLVEEGDSRALVLTGLGDRLLATGEGSLEERAVFREAISGATSLRPFRSFFEGEVVGVQQLAGRLQSLTGMAQSTAERRARTLVQWRRYVEFEGGDESEAGPRLPDLGDQLERIVAHHNAVAKQRMLDWLATLNPSRFESLAADLLIAMGYVGVEIVGGSGDGGVDIVADQIDRWGHRVSVAVQAKRWTRVLGRRVIDEMLGVLVRQRIGHCILITVSSFSVAAREAAAADPRLRLVDGAQLVELMAANGVVVRLGRHGEIVPKDEGMGVHARVRHEPCSPSS
;
A
#
# COMPACT_ATOMS: atom_id res chain seq x y z
N MET A 1 8.64 -2.76 10.83
CA MET A 1 9.60 -1.65 10.56
C MET A 1 10.72 -2.09 9.64
N ALA A 2 11.51 -3.10 9.99
CA ALA A 2 12.63 -3.55 9.15
C ALA A 2 12.23 -3.87 7.68
N VAL A 3 11.11 -4.56 7.49
CA VAL A 3 10.53 -4.84 6.16
C VAL A 3 10.23 -3.56 5.37
N ALA A 4 9.66 -2.54 6.02
CA ALA A 4 9.33 -1.27 5.37
C ALA A 4 10.59 -0.52 4.91
N ILE A 5 11.68 -0.57 5.70
CA ILE A 5 12.97 0.04 5.32
C ILE A 5 13.56 -0.68 4.10
N ARG A 6 13.54 -2.01 4.07
CA ARG A 6 13.97 -2.82 2.91
C ARG A 6 13.21 -2.44 1.65
N ASP A 7 11.91 -2.19 1.78
CA ASP A 7 11.02 -1.84 0.66
C ASP A 7 11.12 -0.34 0.29
N GLY A 8 12.10 0.40 0.82
CA GLY A 8 12.42 1.78 0.45
C GLY A 8 11.75 2.86 1.28
N ILE A 9 11.01 2.50 2.32
CA ILE A 9 10.33 3.45 3.23
C ILE A 9 11.23 3.66 4.45
N SER A 10 12.07 4.68 4.39
CA SER A 10 13.05 4.97 5.45
C SER A 10 12.67 6.18 6.32
N HIS A 11 11.89 7.14 5.82
CA HIS A 11 11.57 8.35 6.59
C HIS A 11 10.50 8.08 7.67
N PRO A 12 10.69 8.49 8.95
CA PRO A 12 9.78 8.19 10.05
C PRO A 12 8.33 8.60 9.81
N ASP A 13 8.10 9.81 9.29
CA ASP A 13 6.74 10.31 9.03
C ASP A 13 6.01 9.47 7.98
N THR A 14 6.71 9.12 6.88
CA THR A 14 6.18 8.25 5.83
C THR A 14 5.97 6.81 6.33
N MET A 15 6.86 6.32 7.19
CA MET A 15 6.74 4.99 7.78
C MET A 15 5.59 4.91 8.78
N GLN A 16 5.37 5.97 9.57
CA GLN A 16 4.22 6.05 10.48
C GLN A 16 2.92 5.98 9.69
N GLU A 17 2.82 6.77 8.61
CA GLU A 17 1.66 6.75 7.70
C GLU A 17 1.48 5.38 7.06
N PHE A 18 2.56 4.78 6.53
CA PHE A 18 2.54 3.45 5.93
C PHE A 18 2.11 2.33 6.89
N LEU A 19 2.60 2.37 8.14
CA LEU A 19 2.22 1.40 9.17
C LEU A 19 0.81 1.65 9.72
N GLY A 20 0.22 2.82 9.47
CA GLY A 20 -1.14 3.15 9.89
C GLY A 20 -1.36 3.17 11.40
N VAL A 21 -0.29 3.36 12.18
CA VAL A 21 -0.34 3.38 13.65
C VAL A 21 -0.30 4.82 14.17
N ASP A 22 -0.94 5.07 15.30
CA ASP A 22 -0.88 6.40 15.90
C ASP A 22 0.55 6.76 16.35
N PRO A 23 0.87 8.06 16.52
CA PRO A 23 2.23 8.50 16.82
C PRO A 23 2.85 7.84 18.05
N ARG A 24 2.05 7.44 19.05
CA ARG A 24 2.58 6.81 20.27
C ARG A 24 3.06 5.39 19.97
N HIS A 25 2.24 4.59 19.28
CA HIS A 25 2.61 3.23 18.90
C HIS A 25 3.78 3.20 17.92
N PHE A 26 3.81 4.11 16.94
CA PHE A 26 4.95 4.25 16.05
C PHE A 26 6.26 4.48 16.82
N ASN A 27 6.25 5.44 17.75
CA ASN A 27 7.42 5.75 18.56
C ASN A 27 7.86 4.57 19.43
N TYR A 28 6.91 3.77 19.94
CA TYR A 28 7.25 2.54 20.67
C TYR A 28 7.96 1.51 19.78
N TYR A 29 7.46 1.27 18.56
CA TYR A 29 8.10 0.33 17.64
C TYR A 29 9.47 0.81 17.19
N ARG A 30 9.60 2.12 16.93
CA ARG A 30 10.87 2.75 16.58
C ARG A 30 11.89 2.58 17.69
N GLN A 31 11.54 3.01 18.91
CA GLN A 31 12.43 2.87 20.06
C GLN A 31 12.78 1.40 20.34
N ALA A 32 11.84 0.47 20.23
CA ALA A 32 12.13 -0.94 20.44
C ALA A 32 13.14 -1.46 19.41
N SER A 33 12.96 -1.09 18.14
CA SER A 33 13.86 -1.49 17.04
C SER A 33 15.24 -0.87 17.19
N GLU A 34 15.33 0.39 17.63
CA GLU A 34 16.60 1.09 17.92
C GLU A 34 17.31 0.49 19.14
N ILE A 35 16.57 0.19 20.22
CA ILE A 35 17.13 -0.41 21.44
C ILE A 35 17.72 -1.80 21.16
N LEU A 36 17.05 -2.58 20.33
CA LEU A 36 17.53 -3.89 19.88
C LEU A 36 18.64 -3.79 18.81
N GLY A 37 18.97 -2.57 18.37
CA GLY A 37 19.98 -2.35 17.34
C GLY A 37 19.60 -2.94 15.99
N LEU A 38 18.32 -3.06 15.67
CA LEU A 38 17.82 -3.54 14.37
C LEU A 38 17.77 -2.42 13.33
N VAL A 39 17.53 -1.19 13.80
CA VAL A 39 17.49 0.02 12.98
C VAL A 39 18.30 1.12 13.66
N GLU A 40 18.83 2.04 12.87
CA GLU A 40 19.50 3.25 13.34
C GLU A 40 19.04 4.48 12.55
N GLU A 41 19.18 5.66 13.15
CA GLU A 41 18.87 6.93 12.49
C GLU A 41 20.11 7.36 11.68
N GLY A 42 19.97 7.32 10.36
CA GLY A 42 20.96 7.81 9.39
C GLY A 42 20.74 9.28 9.04
N ASP A 43 21.30 9.70 7.91
CA ASP A 43 21.24 11.09 7.47
C ASP A 43 19.81 11.59 7.29
N SER A 44 19.57 12.85 7.64
CA SER A 44 18.27 13.52 7.47
C SER A 44 17.09 12.79 8.14
N ARG A 45 17.33 12.13 9.27
CA ARG A 45 16.34 11.36 10.06
C ARG A 45 15.83 10.09 9.38
N ALA A 46 16.44 9.64 8.29
CA ALA A 46 16.07 8.39 7.64
C ALA A 46 16.46 7.20 8.52
N LEU A 47 15.55 6.24 8.71
CA LEU A 47 15.84 4.99 9.39
C LEU A 47 16.55 4.03 8.43
N VAL A 48 17.65 3.46 8.88
CA VAL A 48 18.48 2.52 8.13
C VAL A 48 18.53 1.19 8.89
N LEU A 49 18.58 0.09 8.14
CA LEU A 49 18.81 -1.24 8.73
C LEU A 49 20.25 -1.36 9.19
N THR A 50 20.45 -1.90 10.39
CA THR A 50 21.78 -2.32 10.82
C THR A 50 22.08 -3.71 10.23
N GLY A 51 23.33 -4.17 10.37
CA GLY A 51 23.68 -5.55 10.00
C GLY A 51 22.92 -6.63 10.82
N LEU A 52 22.38 -6.30 11.99
CA LEU A 52 21.47 -7.17 12.73
C LEU A 52 20.06 -7.17 12.11
N GLY A 53 19.56 -6.00 11.72
CA GLY A 53 18.28 -5.85 11.03
C GLY A 53 18.21 -6.62 9.71
N ASP A 54 19.26 -6.52 8.90
CA ASP A 54 19.36 -7.25 7.63
C ASP A 54 19.37 -8.78 7.83
N ARG A 55 20.12 -9.25 8.83
CA ARG A 55 20.14 -10.69 9.17
C ARG A 55 18.78 -11.17 9.63
N LEU A 56 18.09 -10.41 10.47
CA LEU A 56 16.74 -10.77 10.94
C LEU A 56 15.78 -10.94 9.76
N LEU A 57 15.81 -10.03 8.77
CA LEU A 57 14.98 -10.10 7.58
C LEU A 57 15.27 -11.31 6.67
N ALA A 58 16.45 -11.90 6.78
CA ALA A 58 16.84 -13.09 6.03
C ALA A 58 16.41 -14.39 6.72
N THR A 59 15.87 -14.33 7.94
CA THR A 59 15.42 -15.51 8.70
C THR A 59 13.95 -15.84 8.44
N GLY A 60 13.57 -17.10 8.65
CA GLY A 60 12.16 -17.50 8.68
C GLY A 60 11.55 -17.23 10.05
N GLU A 61 10.27 -16.85 10.09
CA GLU A 61 9.54 -16.66 11.34
C GLU A 61 9.54 -17.94 12.18
N GLY A 62 9.83 -17.81 13.47
CA GLY A 62 9.94 -18.90 14.44
C GLY A 62 11.25 -19.71 14.36
N SER A 63 12.11 -19.47 13.37
CA SER A 63 13.31 -20.27 13.10
C SER A 63 14.37 -20.18 14.20
N LEU A 64 15.29 -21.15 14.24
CA LEU A 64 16.42 -21.12 15.18
C LEU A 64 17.36 -19.96 14.85
N GLU A 65 17.50 -19.62 13.57
CA GLU A 65 18.27 -18.49 13.07
C GLU A 65 17.68 -17.16 13.57
N GLU A 66 16.35 -16.99 13.48
CA GLU A 66 15.66 -15.79 13.99
C GLU A 66 15.94 -15.60 15.49
N ARG A 67 15.79 -16.68 16.27
CA ARG A 67 16.03 -16.68 17.72
C ARG A 67 17.48 -16.34 18.06
N ALA A 68 18.44 -16.83 17.28
CA ALA A 68 19.85 -16.51 17.45
C ALA A 68 20.13 -15.01 17.21
N VAL A 69 19.51 -14.41 16.18
CA VAL A 69 19.59 -12.97 15.93
C VAL A 69 18.98 -12.17 17.08
N PHE A 70 17.81 -12.57 17.59
CA PHE A 70 17.20 -11.91 18.76
C PHE A 70 18.06 -12.03 20.02
N ARG A 71 18.70 -13.19 20.26
CA ARG A 71 19.61 -13.39 21.39
C ARG A 71 20.79 -12.42 21.32
N GLU A 72 21.37 -12.25 20.13
CA GLU A 72 22.46 -11.30 19.89
C GLU A 72 21.99 -9.86 20.12
N ALA A 73 20.84 -9.49 19.56
CA ALA A 73 20.23 -8.17 19.73
C ALA A 73 19.97 -7.83 21.21
N ILE A 74 19.41 -8.77 21.98
CA ILE A 74 19.15 -8.59 23.42
C ILE A 74 20.45 -8.39 24.19
N SER A 75 21.48 -9.19 23.91
CA SER A 75 22.79 -9.09 24.55
C SER A 75 23.55 -7.79 24.23
N GLY A 76 23.32 -7.25 23.02
CA GLY A 76 23.88 -5.96 22.55
C GLY A 76 23.13 -4.73 23.08
N ALA A 77 21.84 -4.86 23.42
CA ALA A 77 21.00 -3.75 23.83
C ALA A 77 21.45 -3.12 25.16
N THR A 78 21.89 -1.86 25.12
CA THR A 78 22.37 -1.13 26.32
C THR A 78 21.31 -1.06 27.42
N SER A 79 20.05 -0.83 27.05
CA SER A 79 18.92 -0.74 27.99
C SER A 79 18.60 -2.07 28.69
N LEU A 80 19.05 -3.21 28.14
CA LEU A 80 18.82 -4.54 28.71
C LEU A 80 20.01 -5.06 29.54
N ARG A 81 21.13 -4.32 29.59
CA ARG A 81 22.31 -4.70 30.42
C ARG A 81 21.97 -5.04 31.87
N PRO A 82 21.07 -4.33 32.58
CA PRO A 82 20.70 -4.69 33.96
C PRO A 82 20.03 -6.07 34.11
N PHE A 83 19.59 -6.66 32.99
CA PHE A 83 18.94 -7.97 32.92
C PHE A 83 19.83 -9.01 32.21
N ARG A 84 21.09 -8.70 31.90
CA ARG A 84 22.01 -9.61 31.21
C ARG A 84 22.12 -10.96 31.91
N SER A 85 22.37 -10.97 33.22
CA SER A 85 22.48 -12.20 34.02
C SER A 85 21.22 -13.06 33.92
N PHE A 86 20.05 -12.43 33.84
CA PHE A 86 18.79 -13.12 33.63
C PHE A 86 18.72 -13.81 32.28
N PHE A 87 19.18 -13.19 31.19
CA PHE A 87 19.26 -13.83 29.87
C PHE A 87 20.41 -14.85 29.74
N GLU A 88 21.39 -14.82 30.65
CA GLU A 88 22.54 -15.74 30.69
C GLU A 88 22.32 -16.95 31.62
N GLY A 89 21.15 -17.11 32.23
CA GLY A 89 20.84 -18.29 33.04
C GLY A 89 20.33 -18.02 34.45
N GLU A 90 20.46 -16.80 34.99
CA GLU A 90 20.12 -16.49 36.39
C GLU A 90 18.65 -16.84 36.71
N VAL A 91 18.40 -17.61 37.76
CA VAL A 91 17.05 -17.99 38.18
C VAL A 91 16.43 -16.86 39.00
N VAL A 92 15.65 -16.01 38.35
CA VAL A 92 14.98 -14.84 38.96
C VAL A 92 13.48 -14.91 38.73
N GLY A 93 12.70 -14.70 39.79
CA GLY A 93 11.23 -14.67 39.71
C GLY A 93 10.68 -13.35 39.15
N VAL A 94 9.43 -13.37 38.69
CA VAL A 94 8.73 -12.18 38.13
C VAL A 94 8.74 -11.01 39.11
N GLN A 95 8.55 -11.24 40.41
CA GLN A 95 8.53 -10.19 41.43
C GLN A 95 9.89 -9.51 41.62
N GLN A 96 10.98 -10.28 41.56
CA GLN A 96 12.33 -9.73 41.66
C GLN A 96 12.69 -8.92 40.40
N LEU A 97 12.31 -9.41 39.21
CA LEU A 97 12.45 -8.66 37.96
C LEU A 97 11.62 -7.36 37.99
N ALA A 98 10.39 -7.41 38.51
CA ALA A 98 9.55 -6.23 38.68
C ALA A 98 10.20 -5.22 39.65
N GLY A 99 10.78 -5.68 40.75
CA GLY A 99 11.55 -4.84 41.66
C GLY A 99 12.73 -4.15 40.97
N ARG A 100 13.52 -4.89 40.18
CA ARG A 100 14.61 -4.31 39.37
C ARG A 100 14.10 -3.23 38.41
N LEU A 101 13.01 -3.52 37.68
CA LEU A 101 12.38 -2.56 36.75
C LEU A 101 11.89 -1.30 37.47
N GLN A 102 11.25 -1.45 38.63
CA GLN A 102 10.78 -0.33 39.42
C GLN A 102 11.93 0.54 39.92
N SER A 103 13.01 -0.06 40.42
CA SER A 103 14.19 0.69 40.86
C SER A 103 14.89 1.44 39.72
N LEU A 104 14.91 0.87 38.52
CA LEU A 104 15.58 1.47 37.36
C LEU A 104 14.77 2.58 36.70
N THR A 105 13.44 2.46 36.67
CA THR A 105 12.60 3.38 35.88
C THR A 105 11.61 4.19 36.71
N GLY A 106 11.44 3.90 38.00
CA GLY A 106 10.44 4.52 38.88
C GLY A 106 8.99 4.17 38.53
N MET A 107 8.73 3.10 37.76
CA MET A 107 7.37 2.77 37.31
C MET A 107 6.50 2.13 38.41
N ALA A 108 5.17 2.23 38.26
CA ALA A 108 4.22 1.58 39.16
C ALA A 108 4.41 0.04 39.17
N GLN A 109 4.18 -0.58 40.33
CA GLN A 109 4.42 -2.03 40.53
C GLN A 109 3.65 -2.89 39.52
N SER A 110 2.38 -2.58 39.26
CA SER A 110 1.56 -3.32 38.29
C SER A 110 2.12 -3.25 36.86
N THR A 111 2.70 -2.13 36.47
CA THR A 111 3.39 -1.97 35.18
C THR A 111 4.70 -2.76 35.17
N ALA A 112 5.48 -2.68 36.24
CA ALA A 112 6.74 -3.42 36.37
C ALA A 112 6.53 -4.93 36.27
N GLU A 113 5.49 -5.47 36.91
CA GLU A 113 5.13 -6.89 36.79
C GLU A 113 4.74 -7.29 35.36
N ARG A 114 3.98 -6.46 34.65
CA ARG A 114 3.64 -6.73 33.24
C ARG A 114 4.91 -6.79 32.38
N ARG A 115 5.84 -5.86 32.57
CA ARG A 115 7.12 -5.85 31.85
C ARG A 115 8.04 -7.01 32.25
N ALA A 116 8.05 -7.39 33.52
CA ALA A 116 8.78 -8.57 34.00
C ALA A 116 8.28 -9.86 33.34
N ARG A 117 6.95 -10.03 33.18
CA ARG A 117 6.39 -11.17 32.43
C ARG A 117 6.84 -11.15 30.96
N THR A 118 6.94 -9.98 30.34
CA THR A 118 7.49 -9.84 28.97
C THR A 118 8.96 -10.28 28.91
N LEU A 119 9.81 -9.90 29.87
CA LEU A 119 11.20 -10.36 29.90
C LEU A 119 11.30 -11.88 30.04
N VAL A 120 10.47 -12.48 30.89
CA VAL A 120 10.40 -13.95 31.02
C VAL A 120 9.99 -14.62 29.71
N GLN A 121 9.03 -14.04 29.01
CA GLN A 121 8.62 -14.51 27.69
C GLN A 121 9.77 -14.42 26.67
N TRP A 122 10.46 -13.28 26.61
CA TRP A 122 11.60 -13.08 25.70
C TRP A 122 12.69 -14.10 25.95
N ARG A 123 13.06 -14.33 27.22
CA ARG A 123 14.06 -15.33 27.59
C ARG A 123 13.67 -16.73 27.09
N ARG A 124 12.43 -17.17 27.34
CA ARG A 124 11.94 -18.47 26.87
C ARG A 124 12.03 -18.62 25.36
N TYR A 125 11.72 -17.57 24.61
CA TYR A 125 11.77 -17.58 23.16
C TYR A 125 13.21 -17.75 22.63
N VAL A 126 14.17 -17.00 23.19
CA VAL A 126 15.58 -17.06 22.75
C VAL A 126 16.37 -18.23 23.32
N GLU A 127 15.94 -18.85 24.42
CA GLU A 127 16.55 -20.06 25.00
C GLU A 127 15.97 -21.36 24.43
N PHE A 128 14.94 -21.30 23.58
CA PHE A 128 14.33 -22.50 23.03
C PHE A 128 15.27 -23.17 22.00
N GLU A 129 15.66 -24.41 22.29
CA GLU A 129 16.56 -25.23 21.46
C GLU A 129 15.84 -26.40 20.74
N GLY A 130 14.50 -26.46 20.81
CA GLY A 130 13.67 -27.50 20.17
C GLY A 130 12.64 -28.13 21.13
N GLY A 131 11.48 -28.55 20.60
CA GLY A 131 10.33 -29.05 21.37
C GLY A 131 8.99 -28.76 20.68
N ASP A 132 7.86 -28.98 21.36
CA ASP A 132 6.53 -28.56 20.88
C ASP A 132 6.49 -27.02 20.77
N GLU A 133 6.43 -26.49 19.55
CA GLU A 133 6.39 -25.05 19.27
C GLU A 133 5.22 -24.35 19.98
N SER A 134 4.17 -25.09 20.32
CA SER A 134 3.00 -24.55 21.04
C SER A 134 3.28 -24.12 22.49
N GLU A 135 4.40 -24.58 23.08
CA GLU A 135 4.86 -24.23 24.44
C GLU A 135 6.06 -23.25 24.47
N ALA A 136 6.61 -22.89 23.32
CA ALA A 136 7.89 -22.21 23.17
C ALA A 136 7.81 -20.67 23.12
N GLY A 137 7.52 -20.04 24.26
CA GLY A 137 7.62 -18.57 24.40
C GLY A 137 6.28 -17.83 24.14
N PRO A 138 6.29 -16.49 24.09
CA PRO A 138 5.06 -15.75 23.88
C PRO A 138 4.52 -16.14 22.51
N ARG A 139 3.26 -16.60 22.47
CA ARG A 139 2.43 -16.29 21.31
C ARG A 139 2.38 -14.76 21.30
N LEU A 140 3.26 -14.14 20.51
CA LEU A 140 3.06 -12.76 20.11
C LEU A 140 1.59 -12.71 19.67
N PRO A 141 0.74 -11.87 20.28
CA PRO A 141 -0.64 -11.76 19.83
C PRO A 141 -0.54 -11.48 18.35
N ASP A 142 -0.93 -12.44 17.51
CA ASP A 142 -0.46 -12.56 16.12
C ASP A 142 -0.31 -11.17 15.49
N LEU A 143 0.91 -10.63 15.60
CA LEU A 143 1.19 -9.24 15.28
C LEU A 143 1.25 -9.14 13.76
N GLY A 144 1.51 -10.26 13.07
CA GLY A 144 1.31 -10.47 11.65
C GLY A 144 -0.16 -10.26 11.31
N ASP A 145 -1.06 -11.11 11.79
CA ASP A 145 -2.50 -11.00 11.53
C ASP A 145 -3.09 -9.67 11.99
N GLN A 146 -2.63 -9.12 13.12
CA GLN A 146 -3.10 -7.82 13.60
C GLN A 146 -2.59 -6.70 12.70
N LEU A 147 -1.32 -6.73 12.28
CA LEU A 147 -0.76 -5.76 11.34
C LEU A 147 -1.39 -5.91 9.96
N GLU A 148 -1.57 -7.13 9.45
CA GLU A 148 -2.27 -7.42 8.20
C GLU A 148 -3.71 -6.96 8.26
N ARG A 149 -4.42 -7.17 9.37
CA ARG A 149 -5.78 -6.63 9.55
C ARG A 149 -5.78 -5.10 9.59
N ILE A 150 -4.81 -4.48 10.25
CA ILE A 150 -4.68 -3.02 10.31
C ILE A 150 -4.33 -2.47 8.92
N VAL A 151 -3.39 -3.08 8.20
CA VAL A 151 -2.98 -2.71 6.83
C VAL A 151 -4.12 -2.93 5.85
N ALA A 152 -4.83 -4.05 5.92
CA ALA A 152 -5.98 -4.34 5.07
C ALA A 152 -7.12 -3.35 5.34
N HIS A 153 -7.40 -3.04 6.60
CA HIS A 153 -8.38 -2.02 6.98
C HIS A 153 -7.96 -0.63 6.48
N HIS A 154 -6.69 -0.27 6.64
CA HIS A 154 -6.17 1.02 6.20
C HIS A 154 -6.20 1.16 4.68
N ASN A 155 -5.78 0.13 3.95
CA ASN A 155 -5.87 0.06 2.50
C ASN A 155 -7.32 0.17 2.02
N ALA A 156 -8.27 -0.47 2.71
CA ALA A 156 -9.70 -0.35 2.39
C ALA A 156 -10.20 1.09 2.60
N VAL A 157 -9.82 1.74 3.70
CA VAL A 157 -10.19 3.14 3.98
C VAL A 157 -9.57 4.10 2.96
N ALA A 158 -8.29 3.93 2.62
CA ALA A 158 -7.60 4.74 1.63
C ALA A 158 -8.23 4.58 0.24
N LYS A 159 -8.53 3.34 -0.17
CA LYS A 159 -9.26 3.05 -1.42
C LYS A 159 -10.62 3.74 -1.43
N GLN A 160 -11.39 3.66 -0.33
CA GLN A 160 -12.70 4.31 -0.24
C GLN A 160 -12.61 5.83 -0.35
N ARG A 161 -11.65 6.46 0.35
CA ARG A 161 -11.43 7.92 0.25
C ARG A 161 -11.07 8.36 -1.17
N MET A 162 -10.25 7.57 -1.87
CA MET A 162 -9.89 7.83 -3.25
C MET A 162 -11.11 7.72 -4.17
N LEU A 163 -11.94 6.68 -3.99
CA LEU A 163 -13.20 6.53 -4.73
C LEU A 163 -14.16 7.69 -4.51
N ASP A 164 -14.33 8.10 -3.26
CA ASP A 164 -15.21 9.23 -2.90
C ASP A 164 -14.72 10.51 -3.59
N TRP A 165 -13.42 10.77 -3.55
CA TRP A 165 -12.82 11.91 -4.25
C TRP A 165 -12.98 11.84 -5.77
N LEU A 166 -12.69 10.70 -6.39
CA LEU A 166 -12.92 10.47 -7.83
C LEU A 166 -14.39 10.74 -8.20
N ALA A 167 -15.32 10.35 -7.33
CA ALA A 167 -16.74 10.61 -7.48
C ALA A 167 -17.11 12.10 -7.32
N THR A 168 -16.26 12.95 -6.73
CA THR A 168 -16.48 14.41 -6.68
C THR A 168 -15.93 15.17 -7.88
N LEU A 169 -15.00 14.58 -8.65
CA LEU A 169 -14.36 15.25 -9.79
C LEU A 169 -15.36 15.69 -10.86
N ASN A 170 -15.08 16.81 -11.52
CA ASN A 170 -15.86 17.16 -12.71
C ASN A 170 -15.58 16.13 -13.85
N PRO A 171 -16.51 15.93 -14.80
CA PRO A 171 -16.36 14.92 -15.85
C PRO A 171 -15.05 15.05 -16.65
N SER A 172 -14.72 16.26 -17.09
CA SER A 172 -13.51 16.51 -17.91
C SER A 172 -12.20 16.23 -17.16
N ARG A 173 -12.14 16.46 -15.84
CA ARG A 173 -10.99 16.08 -15.00
C ARG A 173 -10.90 14.57 -14.84
N PHE A 174 -12.02 13.87 -14.76
CA PHE A 174 -12.01 12.40 -14.71
C PHE A 174 -11.48 11.81 -16.02
N GLU A 175 -11.90 12.35 -17.16
CA GLU A 175 -11.36 11.98 -18.48
C GLU A 175 -9.85 12.27 -18.56
N SER A 176 -9.41 13.45 -18.11
CA SER A 176 -7.99 13.81 -18.08
C SER A 176 -7.17 12.83 -17.21
N LEU A 177 -7.68 12.48 -16.03
CA LEU A 177 -7.03 11.54 -15.13
C LEU A 177 -6.95 10.13 -15.72
N ALA A 178 -7.98 9.68 -16.44
CA ALA A 178 -7.96 8.43 -17.16
C ALA A 178 -6.93 8.44 -18.31
N ALA A 179 -6.79 9.57 -19.01
CA ALA A 179 -5.75 9.75 -20.03
C ALA A 179 -4.34 9.71 -19.41
N ASP A 180 -4.11 10.40 -18.30
CA ASP A 180 -2.84 10.36 -17.56
C ASP A 180 -2.48 8.94 -17.11
N LEU A 181 -3.49 8.17 -16.67
CA LEU A 181 -3.30 6.76 -16.34
C LEU A 181 -2.87 5.92 -17.54
N LEU A 182 -3.50 6.10 -18.71
CA LEU A 182 -3.09 5.40 -19.93
C LEU A 182 -1.65 5.74 -20.32
N ILE A 183 -1.26 7.00 -20.23
CA ILE A 183 0.13 7.43 -20.49
C ILE A 183 1.09 6.73 -19.52
N ALA A 184 0.78 6.73 -18.22
CA ALA A 184 1.60 6.09 -17.20
C ALA A 184 1.69 4.56 -17.39
N MET A 185 0.64 3.94 -17.93
CA MET A 185 0.60 2.52 -18.30
C MET A 185 1.32 2.21 -19.62
N GLY A 186 1.91 3.21 -20.29
CA GLY A 186 2.71 3.04 -21.51
C GLY A 186 1.92 3.06 -22.82
N TYR A 187 0.66 3.52 -22.81
CA TYR A 187 -0.06 3.80 -24.05
C TYR A 187 0.53 5.03 -24.73
N VAL A 188 0.47 5.04 -26.07
CA VAL A 188 1.02 6.13 -26.89
C VAL A 188 -0.09 6.81 -27.68
N GLY A 189 0.15 8.05 -28.12
CA GLY A 189 -0.84 8.79 -28.90
C GLY A 189 -2.15 9.04 -28.16
N VAL A 190 -2.10 9.18 -26.83
CA VAL A 190 -3.28 9.40 -25.99
C VAL A 190 -3.85 10.79 -26.27
N GLU A 191 -5.07 10.83 -26.80
CA GLU A 191 -5.80 12.05 -27.16
C GLU A 191 -7.20 12.03 -26.54
N ILE A 192 -7.57 13.12 -25.86
CA ILE A 192 -8.94 13.32 -25.38
C ILE A 192 -9.75 13.90 -26.54
N VAL A 193 -10.79 13.19 -26.95
CA VAL A 193 -11.56 13.49 -28.18
C VAL A 193 -12.88 14.19 -27.84
N GLY A 194 -13.53 13.82 -26.74
CA GLY A 194 -14.71 14.49 -26.18
C GLY A 194 -15.83 14.82 -27.19
N GLY A 195 -16.81 13.95 -27.35
CA GLY A 195 -17.95 14.25 -28.22
C GLY A 195 -19.13 13.27 -28.07
N SER A 196 -20.35 13.81 -28.03
CA SER A 196 -21.59 13.01 -27.99
C SER A 196 -21.92 12.29 -29.30
N GLY A 197 -21.17 12.54 -30.38
CA GLY A 197 -21.45 12.03 -31.74
C GLY A 197 -20.93 10.62 -32.05
N ASP A 198 -19.86 10.17 -31.39
CA ASP A 198 -19.11 8.96 -31.82
C ASP A 198 -19.37 7.73 -30.95
N GLY A 199 -20.55 7.63 -30.34
CA GLY A 199 -20.92 6.50 -29.48
C GLY A 199 -20.32 6.57 -28.07
N GLY A 200 -19.84 7.75 -27.66
CA GLY A 200 -19.41 8.03 -26.29
C GLY A 200 -17.98 7.59 -25.96
N VAL A 201 -17.09 7.58 -26.94
CA VAL A 201 -15.63 7.48 -26.74
C VAL A 201 -15.11 8.82 -26.24
N ASP A 202 -14.40 8.78 -25.11
CA ASP A 202 -13.88 10.00 -24.47
C ASP A 202 -12.37 10.18 -24.78
N ILE A 203 -11.63 9.07 -24.89
CA ILE A 203 -10.18 9.05 -25.16
C ILE A 203 -9.86 8.02 -26.25
N VAL A 204 -8.90 8.34 -27.12
CA VAL A 204 -8.29 7.38 -28.05
C VAL A 204 -6.79 7.26 -27.74
N ALA A 205 -6.25 6.06 -27.91
CA ALA A 205 -4.84 5.76 -27.68
C ALA A 205 -4.41 4.56 -28.54
N ASP A 206 -3.11 4.33 -28.63
CA ASP A 206 -2.54 3.12 -29.21
C ASP A 206 -1.76 2.33 -28.16
N GLN A 207 -1.88 1.00 -28.22
CA GLN A 207 -0.99 0.09 -27.53
C GLN A 207 0.05 -0.44 -28.52
N ILE A 208 1.33 -0.44 -28.12
CA ILE A 208 2.41 -1.04 -28.90
C ILE A 208 2.79 -2.38 -28.27
N ASP A 209 2.69 -3.46 -29.05
CA ASP A 209 3.13 -4.78 -28.59
C ASP A 209 4.67 -4.91 -28.64
N ARG A 210 5.20 -6.04 -28.14
CA ARG A 210 6.65 -6.29 -28.12
C ARG A 210 7.29 -6.39 -29.51
N TRP A 211 6.48 -6.60 -30.54
CA TRP A 211 6.91 -6.68 -31.94
C TRP A 211 6.77 -5.34 -32.67
N GLY A 212 6.25 -4.31 -32.02
CA GLY A 212 6.06 -2.98 -32.58
C GLY A 212 4.74 -2.79 -33.32
N HIS A 213 3.80 -3.74 -33.28
CA HIS A 213 2.48 -3.54 -33.86
C HIS A 213 1.67 -2.57 -33.02
N ARG A 214 0.95 -1.69 -33.71
CA ARG A 214 0.04 -0.73 -33.10
C ARG A 214 -1.37 -1.28 -33.11
N VAL A 215 -2.00 -1.29 -31.95
CA VAL A 215 -3.41 -1.63 -31.80
C VAL A 215 -4.14 -0.42 -31.26
N SER A 216 -5.13 0.06 -32.01
CA SER A 216 -5.95 1.20 -31.61
C SER A 216 -6.85 0.81 -30.44
N VAL A 217 -6.94 1.72 -29.48
CA VAL A 217 -7.70 1.56 -28.24
C VAL A 217 -8.61 2.75 -28.05
N ALA A 218 -9.91 2.49 -27.94
CA ALA A 218 -10.89 3.50 -27.55
C ALA A 218 -11.29 3.33 -26.10
N VAL A 219 -11.35 4.44 -25.38
CA VAL A 219 -11.66 4.44 -23.96
C VAL A 219 -12.86 5.34 -23.70
N GLN A 220 -13.85 4.77 -23.02
CA GLN A 220 -14.96 5.51 -22.44
C GLN A 220 -14.70 5.64 -20.95
N ALA A 221 -14.57 6.87 -20.47
CA ALA A 221 -14.23 7.20 -19.10
C ALA A 221 -15.32 8.10 -18.51
N LYS A 222 -16.29 7.49 -17.81
CA LYS A 222 -17.41 8.23 -17.23
C LYS A 222 -17.53 8.05 -15.73
N ARG A 223 -17.67 9.17 -15.04
CA ARG A 223 -17.96 9.25 -13.61
C ARG A 223 -19.42 8.90 -13.32
N TRP A 224 -19.83 7.68 -13.61
CA TRP A 224 -21.16 7.17 -13.24
C TRP A 224 -21.16 6.75 -11.78
N THR A 225 -22.18 7.17 -11.03
CA THR A 225 -22.40 6.74 -9.64
C THR A 225 -23.29 5.50 -9.56
N ARG A 226 -24.19 5.31 -10.53
CA ARG A 226 -25.05 4.13 -10.64
C ARG A 226 -24.27 2.90 -11.12
N VAL A 227 -24.74 1.71 -10.76
CA VAL A 227 -24.25 0.45 -11.32
C VAL A 227 -24.53 0.41 -12.83
N LEU A 228 -23.52 0.01 -13.61
CA LEU A 228 -23.63 -0.13 -15.05
C LEU A 228 -24.19 -1.48 -15.44
N GLY A 229 -25.27 -1.47 -16.22
CA GLY A 229 -25.89 -2.66 -16.78
C GLY A 229 -25.36 -2.99 -18.19
N ARG A 230 -25.76 -4.17 -18.67
CA ARG A 230 -25.38 -4.74 -19.97
C ARG A 230 -25.54 -3.77 -21.15
N ARG A 231 -26.57 -2.92 -21.16
CA ARG A 231 -26.82 -1.95 -22.23
C ARG A 231 -25.59 -1.10 -22.57
N VAL A 232 -24.84 -0.65 -21.56
CA VAL A 232 -23.64 0.18 -21.78
C VAL A 232 -22.53 -0.62 -22.48
N ILE A 233 -22.45 -1.92 -22.17
CA ILE A 233 -21.49 -2.85 -22.78
C ILE A 233 -21.83 -3.05 -24.26
N ASP A 234 -23.11 -3.32 -24.55
CA ASP A 234 -23.58 -3.52 -25.93
C ASP A 234 -23.36 -2.25 -26.79
N GLU A 235 -23.59 -1.06 -26.21
CA GLU A 235 -23.32 0.23 -26.87
C GLU A 235 -21.83 0.36 -27.25
N MET A 236 -20.91 0.04 -26.33
CA MET A 236 -19.46 0.10 -26.56
C MET A 236 -18.97 -0.96 -27.56
N LEU A 237 -19.51 -2.18 -27.51
CA LEU A 237 -19.21 -3.21 -28.51
C LEU A 237 -19.67 -2.78 -29.91
N GLY A 238 -20.80 -2.09 -30.01
CA GLY A 238 -21.26 -1.49 -31.26
C GLY A 238 -20.27 -0.46 -31.83
N VAL A 239 -19.62 0.33 -30.98
CA VAL A 239 -18.56 1.28 -31.39
C VAL A 239 -17.36 0.52 -31.96
N LEU A 240 -16.91 -0.53 -31.26
CA LEU A 240 -15.77 -1.35 -31.66
C LEU A 240 -15.93 -1.87 -33.10
N VAL A 241 -17.12 -2.39 -33.42
CA VAL A 241 -17.44 -2.91 -34.76
C VAL A 241 -17.49 -1.78 -35.81
N ARG A 242 -18.17 -0.67 -35.52
CA ARG A 242 -18.35 0.42 -36.49
C ARG A 242 -17.06 1.15 -36.83
N GLN A 243 -16.22 1.40 -35.83
CA GLN A 243 -14.99 2.18 -35.98
C GLN A 243 -13.75 1.32 -36.24
N ARG A 244 -13.89 -0.02 -36.33
CA ARG A 244 -12.79 -0.98 -36.56
C ARG A 244 -11.63 -0.79 -35.56
N ILE A 245 -11.97 -0.52 -34.30
CA ILE A 245 -11.01 -0.35 -33.23
C ILE A 245 -10.53 -1.73 -32.75
N GLY A 246 -9.25 -1.85 -32.39
CA GLY A 246 -8.66 -3.09 -31.89
C GLY A 246 -9.17 -3.48 -30.50
N HIS A 247 -9.15 -2.53 -29.56
CA HIS A 247 -9.61 -2.73 -28.18
C HIS A 247 -10.48 -1.59 -27.66
N CYS A 248 -11.37 -1.92 -26.73
CA CYS A 248 -12.15 -0.94 -25.99
C CYS A 248 -11.90 -1.07 -24.49
N ILE A 249 -11.80 0.05 -23.79
CA ILE A 249 -11.72 0.08 -22.32
C ILE A 249 -12.86 0.94 -21.78
N LEU A 250 -13.57 0.43 -20.79
CA LEU A 250 -14.64 1.16 -20.13
C LEU A 250 -14.28 1.39 -18.67
N ILE A 251 -14.08 2.67 -18.32
CA ILE A 251 -13.62 3.13 -17.02
C ILE A 251 -14.75 3.86 -16.29
N THR A 252 -15.01 3.48 -15.04
CA THR A 252 -16.01 4.12 -14.19
C THR A 252 -15.56 4.12 -12.72
N VAL A 253 -16.09 5.05 -11.93
CA VAL A 253 -15.92 5.07 -10.47
C VAL A 253 -16.88 4.13 -9.74
N SER A 254 -17.97 3.71 -10.41
CA SER A 254 -18.94 2.76 -9.87
C SER A 254 -18.58 1.31 -10.27
N SER A 255 -19.53 0.40 -10.14
CA SER A 255 -19.38 -1.02 -10.45
C SER A 255 -20.22 -1.42 -11.66
N PHE A 256 -19.87 -2.57 -12.25
CA PHE A 256 -20.66 -3.22 -13.29
C PHE A 256 -21.59 -4.27 -12.67
N SER A 257 -22.75 -4.49 -13.27
CA SER A 257 -23.61 -5.61 -12.90
C SER A 257 -23.01 -6.94 -13.36
N VAL A 258 -23.49 -8.05 -12.80
CA VAL A 258 -23.08 -9.40 -13.24
C VAL A 258 -23.30 -9.58 -14.74
N ALA A 259 -24.50 -9.23 -15.22
CA ALA A 259 -24.84 -9.30 -16.65
C ALA A 259 -23.95 -8.42 -17.54
N ALA A 260 -23.45 -7.27 -17.03
CA ALA A 260 -22.50 -6.44 -17.76
C ALA A 260 -21.12 -7.11 -17.85
N ARG A 261 -20.64 -7.71 -16.75
CA ARG A 261 -19.37 -8.46 -16.75
C ARG A 261 -19.44 -9.69 -17.67
N GLU A 262 -20.53 -10.44 -17.64
CA GLU A 262 -20.76 -11.59 -18.53
C GLU A 262 -20.77 -11.17 -20.01
N ALA A 263 -21.45 -10.07 -20.34
CA ALA A 263 -21.48 -9.55 -21.69
C ALA A 263 -20.10 -9.09 -22.16
N ALA A 264 -19.31 -8.44 -21.29
CA ALA A 264 -17.95 -8.04 -21.63
C ALA A 264 -17.01 -9.25 -21.80
N ALA A 265 -17.15 -10.29 -20.98
CA ALA A 265 -16.36 -11.51 -21.08
C ALA A 265 -16.56 -12.28 -22.40
N ALA A 266 -17.67 -12.04 -23.10
CA ALA A 266 -17.95 -12.64 -24.40
C ALA A 266 -17.07 -12.07 -25.53
N ASP A 267 -16.46 -10.89 -25.36
CA ASP A 267 -15.54 -10.29 -26.35
C ASP A 267 -14.21 -9.92 -25.69
N PRO A 268 -13.10 -10.61 -26.00
CA PRO A 268 -11.81 -10.37 -25.36
C PRO A 268 -11.23 -8.99 -25.68
N ARG A 269 -11.82 -8.25 -26.64
CA ARG A 269 -11.36 -6.92 -27.00
C ARG A 269 -11.89 -5.83 -26.07
N LEU A 270 -12.91 -6.12 -25.25
CA LEU A 270 -13.48 -5.17 -24.29
C LEU A 270 -12.96 -5.42 -22.88
N ARG A 271 -12.38 -4.38 -22.27
CA ARG A 271 -11.92 -4.39 -20.89
C ARG A 271 -12.78 -3.48 -20.03
N LEU A 272 -13.18 -3.98 -18.86
CA LEU A 272 -13.88 -3.20 -17.85
C LEU A 272 -12.88 -2.80 -16.76
N VAL A 273 -12.96 -1.55 -16.32
CA VAL A 273 -12.21 -1.02 -15.18
C VAL A 273 -13.23 -0.33 -14.27
N ASP A 274 -13.61 -1.01 -13.19
CA ASP A 274 -14.48 -0.44 -12.16
C ASP A 274 -13.68 0.41 -11.17
N GLY A 275 -14.36 1.09 -10.26
CA GLY A 275 -13.71 2.02 -9.34
C GLY A 275 -12.58 1.36 -8.54
N ALA A 276 -12.81 0.15 -8.03
CA ALA A 276 -11.81 -0.56 -7.23
C ALA A 276 -10.55 -0.84 -8.06
N GLN A 277 -10.71 -1.36 -9.28
CA GLN A 277 -9.61 -1.60 -10.20
C GLN A 277 -8.92 -0.31 -10.65
N LEU A 278 -9.68 0.77 -10.86
CA LEU A 278 -9.14 2.08 -11.23
C LEU A 278 -8.15 2.58 -10.16
N VAL A 279 -8.54 2.53 -8.88
CA VAL A 279 -7.68 2.95 -7.78
C VAL A 279 -6.40 2.10 -7.70
N GLU A 280 -6.52 0.78 -7.90
CA GLU A 280 -5.37 -0.12 -7.91
C GLU A 280 -4.40 0.19 -9.07
N LEU A 281 -4.93 0.43 -10.27
CA LEU A 281 -4.12 0.80 -11.43
C LEU A 281 -3.44 2.16 -11.23
N MET A 282 -4.15 3.15 -10.67
CA MET A 282 -3.56 4.45 -10.36
C MET A 282 -2.42 4.35 -9.34
N ALA A 283 -2.60 3.54 -8.29
CA ALA A 283 -1.57 3.31 -7.28
C ALA A 283 -0.34 2.61 -7.90
N ALA A 284 -0.56 1.54 -8.67
CA ALA A 284 0.51 0.76 -9.29
C ALA A 284 1.35 1.56 -10.31
N ASN A 285 0.75 2.57 -10.96
CA ASN A 285 1.43 3.37 -11.99
C ASN A 285 1.87 4.76 -11.47
N GLY A 286 1.81 5.01 -10.16
CA GLY A 286 2.27 6.27 -9.58
C GLY A 286 1.49 7.51 -10.06
N VAL A 287 0.25 7.33 -10.52
CA VAL A 287 -0.68 8.41 -10.93
C VAL A 287 -1.34 9.05 -9.70
N VAL A 288 -0.71 8.86 -8.53
CA VAL A 288 -1.25 9.25 -7.24
C VAL A 288 -1.16 10.76 -7.09
N VAL A 289 -2.32 11.31 -6.82
CA VAL A 289 -2.59 12.69 -6.47
C VAL A 289 -2.19 12.80 -4.98
N ARG A 290 -1.17 13.62 -4.65
CA ARG A 290 -0.53 13.67 -3.31
C ARG A 290 -1.59 13.77 -2.22
N LEU A 291 -1.48 12.98 -1.15
CA LEU A 291 -2.19 13.30 0.10
C LEU A 291 -1.56 14.59 0.64
N GLY A 292 -2.31 15.69 0.62
CA GLY A 292 -1.97 16.94 1.27
C GLY A 292 -1.82 16.74 2.78
N ARG A 293 -1.25 17.74 3.46
CA ARG A 293 -0.88 17.67 4.89
C ARG A 293 -2.03 17.31 5.86
N HIS A 294 -3.28 17.32 5.39
CA HIS A 294 -4.48 17.02 6.17
C HIS A 294 -5.27 15.81 5.64
N GLY A 295 -4.68 14.97 4.78
CA GLY A 295 -5.35 13.81 4.18
C GLY A 295 -6.29 14.15 3.01
N GLU A 296 -6.17 15.36 2.47
CA GLU A 296 -6.86 15.81 1.26
C GLU A 296 -6.13 15.34 0.01
N ILE A 297 -6.83 15.02 -1.07
CA ILE A 297 -6.20 14.56 -2.31
C ILE A 297 -5.82 15.80 -3.15
N VAL A 298 -4.53 16.08 -3.32
CA VAL A 298 -3.93 17.25 -3.97
C VAL A 298 -3.34 16.88 -5.33
N PRO A 299 -3.82 17.49 -6.45
CA PRO A 299 -3.28 17.31 -7.81
C PRO A 299 -1.76 17.20 -7.84
N LYS A 300 -1.21 16.29 -8.65
CA LYS A 300 0.22 16.33 -8.98
C LYS A 300 0.46 17.69 -9.64
N ASP A 301 1.31 18.53 -9.03
CA ASP A 301 1.60 19.90 -9.50
C ASP A 301 1.84 19.94 -11.02
N GLU A 302 1.31 20.97 -11.69
CA GLU A 302 1.34 21.22 -13.15
C GLU A 302 2.74 21.49 -13.75
N GLY A 303 3.80 21.12 -13.04
CA GLY A 303 5.18 21.28 -13.48
C GLY A 303 5.80 19.94 -13.85
N MET A 304 5.91 19.67 -15.16
CA MET A 304 6.66 18.53 -15.74
C MET A 304 5.89 17.19 -15.78
N GLY A 305 4.74 17.18 -16.45
CA GLY A 305 4.03 15.97 -16.87
C GLY A 305 3.82 15.96 -18.39
N VAL A 306 3.97 14.80 -19.03
CA VAL A 306 3.63 14.61 -20.45
C VAL A 306 2.10 14.65 -20.55
N HIS A 307 1.53 15.82 -20.79
CA HIS A 307 0.08 15.98 -20.87
C HIS A 307 -0.49 15.38 -22.16
N ALA A 308 -1.64 14.72 -22.06
CA ALA A 308 -2.42 14.29 -23.22
C ALA A 308 -2.77 15.50 -24.10
N ARG A 309 -2.72 15.34 -25.42
CA ARG A 309 -3.10 16.41 -26.35
C ARG A 309 -4.63 16.46 -26.47
N VAL A 310 -5.21 17.63 -26.27
CA VAL A 310 -6.65 17.89 -26.50
C VAL A 310 -6.84 18.29 -27.95
N ARG A 311 -7.68 17.59 -28.71
CA ARG A 311 -8.10 18.07 -30.04
C ARG A 311 -9.22 19.10 -29.87
N HIS A 312 -8.94 20.34 -30.22
CA HIS A 312 -9.99 21.31 -30.53
C HIS A 312 -10.29 21.22 -32.03
N GLU A 313 -11.46 20.70 -32.41
CA GLU A 313 -11.97 20.94 -33.76
C GLU A 313 -12.43 22.41 -33.88
N PRO A 314 -11.97 23.16 -34.89
CA PRO A 314 -12.55 24.46 -35.19
C PRO A 314 -13.94 24.24 -35.79
N CYS A 315 -14.96 24.59 -35.02
CA CYS A 315 -16.33 24.72 -35.52
C CYS A 315 -16.32 25.75 -36.67
N SER A 316 -16.52 25.27 -37.89
CA SER A 316 -16.62 26.13 -39.07
C SER A 316 -17.97 26.83 -39.06
N PRO A 317 -18.07 28.15 -39.33
CA PRO A 317 -19.35 28.81 -39.44
C PRO A 317 -19.96 28.46 -40.81
N SER A 318 -21.08 27.75 -40.80
CA SER A 318 -21.92 27.60 -42.00
C SER A 318 -22.50 28.97 -42.38
N SER A 319 -22.19 29.42 -43.60
CA SER A 319 -22.92 30.48 -44.31
C SER A 319 -24.25 29.96 -44.85
#